data_AF-A0A7I9ZYE2-F1
#
_entry.id   AF-A0A7I9ZYE2-F1
#
_cell.length_a   1.000
_cell.length_b   1.000
_cell.length_c   1.000
_cell.angle_alpha   90.00
_cell.angle_beta   90.00
_cell.angle_gamma   90.00
#
_symmetry.space_group_name_H-M   'P 1'
#
loop_
_entity.id
_entity.type
_entity.pdbx_description
1 polymer ?
#
loop_
_entity_poly.entity_id
_entity_poly.type
_entity_poly.pdbx_seq_one_letter_code
_entity_poly.pdbx_strand_id
1 'polypeptide(L)'
;MKWGGGIFWCEQQKEAKHTCSNAPSTVLGVKLYRLTKDARYLEKAKETYAWTKKHLCDPDDHLYWDNINLKGDISKDKYAYNSGQMIQAGVLLYEETGDKQYLRDAQQTAAGTDAFFRTKADKKDPAVKVHKDMAWFNVILFRGLKALYKVDKNPMYVDAMADNAVHAWESYRDENGLLGRDWSGHNEEQYKWLLDNACLIELFAEI
;
A
#
# COMPACT_ATOMS: atom_id res chain seq x y z
N MET A 1 0.22 -25.62 9.56
CA MET A 1 1.12 -24.46 9.73
C MET A 1 0.72 -23.67 10.97
N LYS A 2 1.67 -23.13 11.73
CA LYS A 2 1.39 -22.17 12.80
C LYS A 2 0.62 -20.96 12.23
N TRP A 3 -0.39 -20.47 12.94
CA TRP A 3 -1.35 -19.42 12.49
C TRP A 3 -2.33 -19.80 11.38
N GLY A 4 -2.43 -21.07 10.97
CA GLY A 4 -3.43 -21.51 9.99
C GLY A 4 -3.27 -20.91 8.57
N GLY A 5 -2.15 -20.25 8.27
CA GLY A 5 -1.89 -19.61 6.98
C GLY A 5 -0.71 -18.63 7.04
N GLY A 6 -0.66 -17.70 6.09
CA GLY A 6 0.33 -16.63 6.01
C GLY A 6 1.67 -17.03 5.38
N ILE A 7 2.28 -16.11 4.64
CA ILE A 7 3.58 -16.26 3.96
C ILE A 7 4.69 -15.61 4.81
N PHE A 8 5.85 -16.26 4.92
CA PHE A 8 7.04 -15.71 5.60
C PHE A 8 7.69 -14.60 4.76
N TRP A 9 8.49 -13.74 5.38
CA TRP A 9 9.19 -12.66 4.68
C TRP A 9 10.55 -13.10 4.12
N CYS A 10 11.44 -13.60 4.97
CA CYS A 10 12.78 -14.07 4.58
C CYS A 10 12.83 -15.61 4.57
N GLU A 11 13.32 -16.21 3.49
CA GLU A 11 13.39 -17.67 3.36
C GLU A 11 14.34 -18.28 4.40
N GLN A 12 15.48 -17.64 4.65
CA GLN A 12 16.50 -18.11 5.60
C GLN A 12 16.14 -17.82 7.06
N GLN A 13 15.14 -16.96 7.32
CA GLN A 13 14.73 -16.53 8.66
C GLN A 13 13.19 -16.50 8.79
N LYS A 14 12.59 -17.68 8.99
CA LYS A 14 11.13 -17.89 9.01
C LYS A 14 10.50 -17.58 10.38
N GLU A 15 10.61 -16.33 10.83
CA GLU A 15 10.23 -15.93 12.20
C GLU A 15 8.85 -15.28 12.32
N ALA A 16 8.33 -14.68 11.25
CA ALA A 16 7.06 -13.95 11.26
C ALA A 16 6.34 -14.01 9.90
N LYS A 17 5.03 -13.78 9.95
CA LYS A 17 4.16 -13.65 8.78
C LYS A 17 3.82 -12.18 8.60
N HIS A 18 4.14 -11.61 7.44
CA HIS A 18 4.08 -10.16 7.23
C HIS A 18 2.96 -9.76 6.28
N THR A 19 2.34 -8.61 6.49
CA THR A 19 1.41 -8.03 5.51
C THR A 19 2.11 -7.85 4.16
N CYS A 20 3.37 -7.42 4.17
CA CYS A 20 4.18 -7.15 2.98
C CYS A 20 4.39 -8.37 2.05
N SER A 21 4.31 -9.60 2.57
CA SER A 21 4.42 -10.82 1.77
C SER A 21 3.06 -11.45 1.45
N ASN A 22 1.98 -11.04 2.11
CA ASN A 22 0.65 -11.64 1.95
C ASN A 22 -0.31 -10.77 1.12
N ALA A 23 -0.35 -9.46 1.36
CA ALA A 23 -1.20 -8.53 0.62
C ALA A 23 -0.86 -8.51 -0.89
N PRO A 24 0.40 -8.29 -1.33
CA PRO A 24 0.74 -8.39 -2.75
C PRO A 24 0.62 -9.81 -3.31
N SER A 25 0.75 -10.87 -2.49
CA SER A 25 0.51 -12.25 -2.92
C SER A 25 -0.96 -12.49 -3.29
N THR A 26 -1.89 -11.81 -2.61
CA THR A 26 -3.30 -11.82 -2.99
C THR A 26 -3.51 -11.16 -4.36
N VAL A 27 -2.92 -9.97 -4.56
CA VAL A 27 -2.94 -9.26 -5.86
C VAL A 27 -2.37 -10.14 -6.98
N LEU A 28 -1.23 -10.80 -6.73
CA LEU A 28 -0.60 -11.73 -7.66
C LEU A 28 -1.53 -12.92 -7.99
N GLY A 29 -2.17 -13.52 -6.98
CA GLY A 29 -3.10 -14.63 -7.17
C GLY A 29 -4.26 -14.26 -8.09
N VAL A 30 -4.88 -13.09 -7.88
CA VAL A 30 -5.96 -12.63 -8.78
C VAL A 30 -5.45 -12.38 -10.21
N LYS A 31 -4.28 -11.77 -10.37
CA LYS A 31 -3.69 -11.55 -11.70
C LYS A 31 -3.35 -12.85 -12.43
N LEU A 32 -2.78 -13.84 -11.74
CA LEU A 32 -2.50 -15.16 -12.30
C LEU A 32 -3.79 -15.90 -12.68
N TYR A 33 -4.84 -15.81 -11.87
CA TYR A 33 -6.16 -16.32 -12.23
C TYR A 33 -6.68 -15.69 -13.51
N ARG A 34 -6.62 -14.36 -13.66
CA ARG A 34 -7.08 -13.68 -14.87
C ARG A 34 -6.40 -14.17 -16.14
N LEU A 35 -5.08 -14.43 -16.07
CA LEU A 35 -4.24 -14.85 -17.19
C LEU A 35 -4.40 -16.33 -17.55
N THR A 36 -4.53 -17.20 -16.55
CA THR A 36 -4.49 -18.66 -16.74
C THR A 36 -5.86 -19.32 -16.69
N LYS A 37 -6.84 -18.65 -16.07
CA LYS A 37 -8.16 -19.18 -15.69
C LYS A 37 -8.12 -20.38 -14.74
N ASP A 38 -6.96 -20.68 -14.14
CA ASP A 38 -6.83 -21.74 -13.15
C ASP A 38 -7.37 -21.28 -11.79
N ALA A 39 -8.50 -21.86 -11.39
CA ALA A 39 -9.23 -21.51 -10.16
C ALA A 39 -8.38 -21.61 -8.89
N ARG A 40 -7.31 -22.42 -8.88
CA ARG A 40 -6.41 -22.55 -7.73
C ARG A 40 -5.80 -21.20 -7.32
N TYR A 41 -5.53 -20.31 -8.28
CA TYR A 41 -4.99 -19.00 -7.98
C TYR A 41 -6.00 -18.07 -7.29
N LEU A 42 -7.26 -18.08 -7.74
CA LEU A 42 -8.30 -17.26 -7.12
C LEU A 42 -8.65 -17.76 -5.71
N GLU A 43 -8.76 -19.08 -5.53
CA GLU A 43 -9.00 -19.65 -4.20
C GLU A 43 -7.85 -19.34 -3.24
N LYS A 44 -6.59 -19.41 -3.72
CA LYS A 44 -5.46 -19.05 -2.87
C LYS A 44 -5.40 -17.56 -2.53
N ALA A 45 -5.82 -16.70 -3.46
CA ALA A 45 -5.94 -15.27 -3.20
C ALA A 45 -6.99 -14.99 -2.12
N LYS A 46 -8.19 -15.60 -2.20
CA LYS A 46 -9.23 -15.46 -1.17
C LYS A 46 -8.76 -15.92 0.21
N GLU A 47 -8.10 -17.09 0.29
CA GLU A 47 -7.53 -17.61 1.54
C GLU A 47 -6.51 -16.64 2.16
N THR A 48 -5.61 -16.11 1.33
CA THR A 48 -4.53 -15.23 1.77
C THR A 48 -5.07 -13.87 2.19
N TYR A 49 -6.05 -13.32 1.48
CA TYR A 49 -6.77 -12.11 1.88
C TYR A 49 -7.45 -12.28 3.23
N ALA A 50 -8.25 -13.35 3.38
CA ALA A 50 -8.99 -13.62 4.60
C ALA A 50 -8.06 -13.81 5.80
N TRP A 51 -6.94 -14.51 5.60
CA TRP A 51 -5.91 -14.66 6.63
C TRP A 51 -5.30 -13.33 7.04
N THR A 52 -4.92 -12.49 6.07
CA THR A 52 -4.28 -11.18 6.32
C THR A 52 -5.23 -10.25 7.05
N LYS A 53 -6.48 -10.13 6.56
CA LYS A 53 -7.53 -9.33 7.22
C LYS A 53 -7.78 -9.79 8.65
N LYS A 54 -7.92 -11.10 8.88
CA LYS A 54 -8.23 -11.64 10.21
C LYS A 54 -7.16 -11.33 11.27
N HIS A 55 -5.88 -11.37 10.89
CA HIS A 55 -4.79 -11.32 11.87
C HIS A 55 -4.08 -9.97 11.93
N LEU A 56 -4.12 -9.19 10.84
CA LEU A 56 -3.28 -8.00 10.68
C LEU A 56 -4.08 -6.72 10.36
N CYS A 57 -5.40 -6.80 10.14
CA CYS A 57 -6.22 -5.58 10.09
C CYS A 57 -6.51 -5.11 11.51
N ASP A 58 -6.17 -3.86 11.79
CA ASP A 58 -6.59 -3.18 13.00
C ASP A 58 -8.11 -2.96 12.96
N PRO A 59 -8.90 -3.45 13.94
CA PRO A 59 -10.34 -3.29 13.93
C PRO A 59 -10.78 -1.84 14.19
N ASP A 60 -9.94 -0.99 14.77
CA ASP A 60 -10.32 0.36 15.20
C ASP A 60 -10.25 1.37 14.04
N ASP A 61 -9.28 1.23 13.14
CA ASP A 61 -9.05 2.18 12.04
C ASP A 61 -8.84 1.55 10.66
N HIS A 62 -8.95 0.22 10.56
CA HIS A 62 -8.84 -0.55 9.32
C HIS A 62 -7.48 -0.45 8.61
N LEU A 63 -6.44 0.03 9.30
CA LEU A 63 -5.06 -0.02 8.81
C LEU A 63 -4.44 -1.40 9.07
N TYR A 64 -3.43 -1.75 8.28
CA TYR A 64 -2.77 -3.04 8.43
C TYR A 64 -1.48 -2.94 9.23
N TRP A 65 -1.42 -3.71 10.33
CA TRP A 65 -0.22 -3.97 11.11
C TRP A 65 0.83 -4.71 10.28
N ASP A 66 2.09 -4.59 10.66
CA ASP A 66 3.20 -5.08 9.85
C ASP A 66 3.30 -6.61 9.80
N ASN A 67 3.32 -7.26 10.97
CA ASN A 67 3.52 -8.70 11.03
C ASN A 67 3.03 -9.33 12.34
N ILE A 68 2.91 -10.67 12.32
CA ILE A 68 2.70 -11.52 13.50
C ILE A 68 3.81 -12.57 13.56
N ASN A 69 4.51 -12.61 14.69
CA ASN A 69 5.60 -13.57 14.88
C ASN A 69 5.06 -14.99 15.18
N LEU A 70 5.95 -15.99 15.19
CA LEU A 70 5.52 -17.36 15.52
C LEU A 70 4.98 -17.51 16.94
N LYS A 71 5.27 -16.63 17.90
CA LYS A 71 4.72 -16.69 19.27
C LYS A 71 3.33 -16.05 19.37
N GLY A 72 2.97 -15.19 18.43
CA GLY A 72 1.69 -14.48 18.37
C GLY A 72 1.77 -13.01 18.72
N ASP A 73 2.98 -12.50 18.91
CA ASP A 73 3.19 -11.07 19.12
C ASP A 73 3.02 -10.36 17.77
N ILE A 74 2.17 -9.35 17.76
CA ILE A 74 1.88 -8.53 16.58
C ILE A 74 2.73 -7.28 16.64
N SER A 75 3.52 -7.02 15.60
CA SER A 75 4.11 -5.70 15.38
C SER A 75 3.06 -4.79 14.78
N LYS A 76 2.62 -3.79 15.55
CA LYS A 76 1.53 -2.88 15.18
C LYS A 76 1.96 -1.69 14.34
N ASP A 77 3.21 -1.67 13.86
CA ASP A 77 3.69 -0.64 12.94
C ASP A 77 2.80 -0.61 11.68
N LYS A 78 2.50 0.59 11.19
CA LYS A 78 1.61 0.82 10.05
C LYS A 78 2.41 1.51 8.94
N TYR A 79 2.44 0.87 7.78
CA TYR A 79 3.13 1.38 6.59
C TYR A 79 2.13 1.53 5.43
N ALA A 80 2.25 2.61 4.65
CA ALA A 80 1.31 2.97 3.59
C ALA A 80 1.11 1.84 2.57
N TYR A 81 2.19 1.15 2.20
CA TYR A 81 2.15 0.06 1.21
C TYR A 81 1.42 -1.20 1.70
N ASN A 82 1.43 -1.48 3.02
CA ASN A 82 0.73 -2.62 3.60
C ASN A 82 -0.79 -2.46 3.44
N SER A 83 -1.33 -1.31 3.88
CA SER A 83 -2.74 -0.97 3.66
C SER A 83 -3.06 -0.81 2.17
N GLY A 84 -2.16 -0.18 1.41
CA GLY A 84 -2.28 0.01 -0.04
C GLY A 84 -2.49 -1.28 -0.84
N GLN A 85 -1.71 -2.32 -0.53
CA GLN A 85 -1.86 -3.62 -1.19
C GLN A 85 -3.15 -4.33 -0.77
N MET A 86 -3.64 -4.13 0.46
CA MET A 86 -4.94 -4.68 0.87
C MET A 86 -6.13 -3.95 0.23
N ILE A 87 -6.03 -2.63 -0.01
CA ILE A 87 -6.99 -1.89 -0.84
C ILE A 87 -7.02 -2.48 -2.26
N GLN A 88 -5.86 -2.64 -2.89
CA GLN A 88 -5.77 -3.23 -4.23
C GLN A 88 -6.34 -4.66 -4.27
N ALA A 89 -5.98 -5.49 -3.27
CA ALA A 89 -6.45 -6.85 -3.16
C ALA A 89 -7.97 -6.95 -3.01
N GLY A 90 -8.57 -6.09 -2.16
CA GLY A 90 -10.01 -6.01 -1.97
C GLY A 90 -10.74 -5.61 -3.25
N VAL A 91 -10.26 -4.59 -3.95
CA VAL A 91 -10.83 -4.17 -5.25
C VAL A 91 -10.78 -5.30 -6.27
N LEU A 92 -9.63 -5.96 -6.44
CA LEU A 92 -9.49 -7.03 -7.41
C LEU A 92 -10.36 -8.25 -7.08
N LEU A 93 -10.47 -8.63 -5.81
CA LEU A 93 -11.37 -9.71 -5.39
C LEU A 93 -12.84 -9.34 -5.58
N TYR A 94 -13.23 -8.08 -5.35
CA TYR A 94 -14.56 -7.59 -5.69
C TYR A 94 -14.86 -7.74 -7.19
N GLU A 95 -13.94 -7.34 -8.06
CA GLU A 95 -14.09 -7.47 -9.52
C GLU A 95 -14.29 -8.92 -9.97
N GLU A 96 -13.56 -9.88 -9.38
CA GLU A 96 -13.67 -11.30 -9.75
C GLU A 96 -14.89 -12.02 -9.17
N THR A 97 -15.42 -11.54 -8.04
CA THR A 97 -16.46 -12.28 -7.28
C THR A 97 -17.81 -11.59 -7.22
N GLY A 98 -17.85 -10.27 -7.43
CA GLY A 98 -19.02 -9.43 -7.17
C GLY A 98 -19.37 -9.26 -5.68
N ASP A 99 -18.60 -9.83 -4.75
CA ASP A 99 -18.87 -9.72 -3.32
C ASP A 99 -18.53 -8.32 -2.80
N LYS A 100 -19.58 -7.55 -2.51
CA LYS A 100 -19.50 -6.17 -2.02
C LYS A 100 -18.73 -6.03 -0.69
N GLN A 101 -18.50 -7.10 0.06
CA GLN A 101 -17.69 -7.02 1.28
C GLN A 101 -16.25 -6.62 0.98
N TYR A 102 -15.65 -7.14 -0.10
CA TYR A 102 -14.28 -6.78 -0.47
C TYR A 102 -14.17 -5.30 -0.87
N LEU A 103 -15.18 -4.76 -1.55
CA LEU A 103 -15.22 -3.33 -1.89
C LEU A 103 -15.36 -2.46 -0.63
N ARG A 104 -16.24 -2.84 0.32
CA ARG A 104 -16.38 -2.12 1.59
C ARG A 104 -15.08 -2.10 2.39
N ASP A 105 -14.38 -3.24 2.45
CA ASP A 105 -13.07 -3.33 3.11
C ASP A 105 -12.06 -2.36 2.48
N ALA A 106 -11.99 -2.34 1.14
CA ALA A 106 -11.09 -1.45 0.41
C ALA A 106 -11.41 0.02 0.67
N GLN A 107 -12.69 0.40 0.70
CA GLN A 107 -13.13 1.77 0.99
C GLN A 107 -12.81 2.20 2.42
N GLN A 108 -13.08 1.34 3.41
CA GLN A 108 -12.75 1.59 4.82
C GLN A 108 -11.24 1.77 5.01
N THR A 109 -10.46 0.85 4.44
CA THR A 109 -8.99 0.91 4.50
C THR A 109 -8.46 2.16 3.81
N ALA A 110 -8.99 2.55 2.64
CA ALA A 110 -8.56 3.76 1.93
C ALA A 110 -8.83 5.04 2.74
N ALA A 111 -10.01 5.15 3.34
CA ALA A 111 -10.35 6.29 4.20
C ALA A 111 -9.42 6.39 5.43
N GLY A 112 -9.20 5.27 6.14
CA GLY A 112 -8.28 5.24 7.28
C GLY A 112 -6.83 5.52 6.89
N THR A 113 -6.41 5.03 5.72
CA THR A 113 -5.06 5.26 5.16
C THR A 113 -4.82 6.72 4.84
N ASP A 114 -5.74 7.37 4.16
CA ASP A 114 -5.62 8.79 3.84
C ASP A 114 -5.54 9.65 5.12
N ALA A 115 -6.46 9.41 6.07
CA ALA A 115 -6.49 10.14 7.34
C ALA A 115 -5.23 9.95 8.19
N PHE A 116 -4.59 8.77 8.13
CA PHE A 116 -3.40 8.48 8.93
C PHE A 116 -2.09 8.92 8.27
N PHE A 117 -1.93 8.69 6.96
CA PHE A 117 -0.66 8.90 6.26
C PHE A 117 -0.54 10.30 5.65
N ARG A 118 -1.62 10.94 5.20
CA ARG A 118 -1.57 12.30 4.63
C ARG A 118 -1.72 13.36 5.72
N THR A 119 -0.70 13.45 6.58
CA THR A 119 -0.72 14.30 7.79
C THR A 119 0.52 15.17 7.99
N LYS A 120 1.62 14.91 7.26
CA LYS A 120 2.87 15.68 7.40
C LYS A 120 2.68 17.07 6.81
N ALA A 121 3.14 18.11 7.49
CA ALA A 121 3.10 19.47 6.94
C ALA A 121 4.17 19.62 5.86
N ASP A 122 3.82 20.21 4.72
CA ASP A 122 4.77 20.56 3.68
C ASP A 122 5.78 21.64 4.15
N LYS A 123 7.01 21.63 3.64
CA LYS A 123 8.05 22.61 4.00
C LYS A 123 7.79 23.99 3.41
N LYS A 124 7.25 24.07 2.19
CA LYS A 124 7.04 25.32 1.45
C LYS A 124 5.70 25.97 1.80
N ASP A 125 4.66 25.17 2.02
CA ASP A 125 3.36 25.61 2.54
C ASP A 125 2.87 24.70 3.69
N PRO A 126 3.12 25.06 4.96
CA PRO A 126 2.72 24.25 6.12
C PRO A 126 1.22 23.97 6.26
N ALA A 127 0.35 24.68 5.52
CA ALA A 127 -1.08 24.37 5.48
C ALA A 127 -1.39 23.09 4.69
N VAL A 128 -0.54 22.73 3.72
CA VAL A 128 -0.69 21.52 2.89
C VAL A 128 -0.28 20.28 3.68
N LYS A 129 -1.10 19.23 3.57
CA LYS A 129 -0.82 17.91 4.14
C LYS A 129 -0.26 16.97 3.09
N VAL A 130 0.86 16.33 3.44
CA VAL A 130 1.64 15.44 2.59
C VAL A 130 1.67 14.04 3.18
N HIS A 131 1.69 13.03 2.30
CA HIS A 131 1.92 11.65 2.69
C HIS A 131 3.28 11.50 3.41
N LYS A 132 3.24 10.97 4.64
CA LYS A 132 4.38 10.96 5.57
C LYS A 132 5.37 9.80 5.38
N ASP A 133 4.96 8.74 4.68
CA ASP A 133 5.77 7.54 4.46
C ASP A 133 6.76 7.73 3.29
N MET A 134 7.72 6.82 3.16
CA MET A 134 8.74 6.89 2.11
C MET A 134 8.12 6.84 0.69
N ALA A 135 8.78 7.50 -0.26
CA ALA A 135 8.35 7.62 -1.66
C ALA A 135 7.81 6.30 -2.25
N TRP A 136 8.58 5.21 -2.20
CA TRP A 136 8.13 3.93 -2.77
C TRP A 136 6.90 3.34 -2.07
N PHE A 137 6.77 3.52 -0.74
CA PHE A 137 5.57 3.06 -0.03
C PHE A 137 4.31 3.79 -0.51
N ASN A 138 4.43 5.09 -0.76
CA ASN A 138 3.34 5.90 -1.31
C ASN A 138 2.98 5.44 -2.73
N VAL A 139 3.96 5.14 -3.59
CA VAL A 139 3.70 4.61 -4.95
C VAL A 139 2.96 3.28 -4.90
N ILE A 140 3.35 2.36 -4.01
CA ILE A 140 2.64 1.08 -3.85
C ILE A 140 1.22 1.28 -3.29
N LEU A 141 1.01 2.27 -2.42
CA LEU A 141 -0.33 2.69 -1.99
C LEU A 141 -1.15 3.24 -3.17
N PHE A 142 -0.56 4.06 -4.04
CA PHE A 142 -1.23 4.64 -5.19
C PHE A 142 -1.87 3.57 -6.10
N ARG A 143 -1.23 2.39 -6.26
CA ARG A 143 -1.81 1.26 -7.00
C ARG A 143 -3.20 0.86 -6.47
N GLY A 144 -3.35 0.82 -5.15
CA GLY A 144 -4.61 0.49 -4.48
C GLY A 144 -5.64 1.60 -4.63
N LEU A 145 -5.24 2.85 -4.42
CA LEU A 145 -6.10 4.03 -4.57
C LEU A 145 -6.62 4.17 -6.01
N LYS A 146 -5.75 4.01 -7.01
CA LYS A 146 -6.12 4.03 -8.43
C LYS A 146 -7.03 2.87 -8.81
N ALA A 147 -6.82 1.68 -8.24
CA ALA A 147 -7.73 0.56 -8.45
C ALA A 147 -9.12 0.88 -7.89
N LEU A 148 -9.20 1.43 -6.68
CA LEU A 148 -10.47 1.81 -6.05
C LEU A 148 -11.20 2.89 -6.85
N TYR A 149 -10.48 3.94 -7.27
CA TYR A 149 -11.02 5.02 -8.10
C TYR A 149 -11.69 4.49 -9.37
N LYS A 150 -11.14 3.45 -10.01
CA LYS A 150 -11.75 2.88 -11.22
C LYS A 150 -13.14 2.29 -10.96
N VAL A 151 -13.42 1.85 -9.73
CA VAL A 151 -14.70 1.26 -9.31
C VAL A 151 -15.66 2.29 -8.77
N ASP A 152 -15.26 3.10 -7.77
CA ASP A 152 -16.17 4.01 -7.06
C ASP A 152 -16.19 5.45 -7.59
N LYS A 153 -15.25 5.78 -8.49
CA LYS A 153 -15.09 7.11 -9.12
C LYS A 153 -14.83 8.26 -8.13
N ASN A 154 -14.42 8.00 -6.90
CA ASN A 154 -14.03 9.04 -5.95
C ASN A 154 -12.56 9.45 -6.17
N PRO A 155 -12.28 10.65 -6.71
CA PRO A 155 -10.92 11.03 -7.08
C PRO A 155 -10.07 11.51 -5.88
N MET A 156 -10.70 11.77 -4.73
CA MET A 156 -10.09 12.48 -3.59
C MET A 156 -8.69 11.97 -3.21
N TYR A 157 -8.50 10.65 -3.13
CA TYR A 157 -7.23 10.07 -2.68
C TYR A 157 -6.15 10.08 -3.77
N VAL A 158 -6.54 9.86 -5.03
CA VAL A 158 -5.58 9.82 -6.15
C VAL A 158 -5.10 11.23 -6.47
N ASP A 159 -6.01 12.21 -6.51
CA ASP A 159 -5.68 13.62 -6.75
C ASP A 159 -4.74 14.14 -5.66
N ALA A 160 -5.07 13.91 -4.39
CA ALA A 160 -4.25 14.39 -3.27
C ALA A 160 -2.82 13.81 -3.27
N MET A 161 -2.64 12.53 -3.66
CA MET A 161 -1.31 11.93 -3.75
C MET A 161 -0.54 12.42 -4.99
N ALA A 162 -1.24 12.58 -6.13
CA ALA A 162 -0.64 13.14 -7.35
C ALA A 162 -0.15 14.57 -7.10
N ASP A 163 -0.96 15.41 -6.45
CA ASP A 163 -0.59 16.78 -6.08
C ASP A 163 0.63 16.82 -5.16
N ASN A 164 0.70 15.94 -4.16
CA ASN A 164 1.89 15.81 -3.31
C ASN A 164 3.15 15.46 -4.11
N ALA A 165 3.05 14.54 -5.06
CA ALA A 165 4.20 14.10 -5.87
C ALA A 165 4.65 15.17 -6.88
N VAL A 166 3.70 15.85 -7.55
CA VAL A 166 3.99 16.98 -8.45
C VAL A 166 4.63 18.13 -7.69
N HIS A 167 4.09 18.50 -6.53
CA HIS A 167 4.68 19.56 -5.69
C HIS A 167 6.11 19.22 -5.25
N ALA A 168 6.35 17.98 -4.84
CA ALA A 168 7.69 17.52 -4.48
C ALA A 168 8.64 17.59 -5.68
N TRP A 169 8.18 17.17 -6.86
CA TRP A 169 8.93 17.25 -8.11
C TRP A 169 9.33 18.67 -8.49
N GLU A 170 8.41 19.63 -8.33
CA GLU A 170 8.67 21.03 -8.67
C GLU A 170 9.52 21.76 -7.63
N SER A 171 9.48 21.33 -6.37
CA SER A 171 10.05 22.11 -5.25
C SER A 171 11.31 21.51 -4.61
N TYR A 172 11.51 20.20 -4.63
CA TYR A 172 12.47 19.52 -3.73
C TYR A 172 13.55 18.67 -4.41
N ARG A 173 13.65 18.73 -5.74
CA ARG A 173 14.75 18.09 -6.48
C ARG A 173 16.10 18.73 -6.13
N ASP A 174 17.14 17.93 -6.07
CA ASP A 174 18.50 18.42 -5.91
C ASP A 174 19.12 18.90 -7.23
N GLU A 175 20.40 19.29 -7.20
CA GLU A 175 21.17 19.74 -8.36
C GLU A 175 21.30 18.69 -9.48
N ASN A 176 21.16 17.40 -9.17
CA ASN A 176 21.14 16.31 -10.14
C ASN A 176 19.72 15.99 -10.64
N GLY A 177 18.73 16.74 -10.16
CA GLY A 177 17.33 16.53 -10.50
C GLY A 177 16.68 15.36 -9.77
N LEU A 178 17.27 14.87 -8.68
CA LEU A 178 16.82 13.69 -7.93
C LEU A 178 16.07 14.08 -6.65
N LEU A 179 15.10 13.26 -6.24
CA LEU A 179 14.33 13.41 -5.00
C LEU A 179 14.81 12.45 -3.90
N GLY A 180 14.61 12.87 -2.64
CA GLY A 180 14.72 12.01 -1.46
C GLY A 180 13.39 11.31 -1.13
N ARG A 181 13.36 10.55 -0.04
CA ARG A 181 12.21 9.73 0.34
C ARG A 181 11.01 10.52 0.86
N ASP A 182 11.25 11.73 1.38
CA ASP A 182 10.26 12.57 2.04
C ASP A 182 9.71 13.64 1.07
N TRP A 183 8.49 13.42 0.59
CA TRP A 183 7.85 14.34 -0.35
C TRP A 183 7.46 15.70 0.27
N SER A 184 7.53 15.86 1.59
CA SER A 184 7.30 17.17 2.22
C SER A 184 8.55 18.06 2.26
N GLY A 185 9.71 17.56 1.80
CA GLY A 185 10.92 18.35 1.59
C GLY A 185 11.72 18.72 2.86
N HIS A 186 11.35 18.20 4.03
CA HIS A 186 12.01 18.56 5.30
C HIS A 186 13.38 17.90 5.48
N ASN A 187 13.60 16.71 4.92
CA ASN A 187 14.83 15.96 5.10
C ASN A 187 15.77 16.15 3.90
N GLU A 188 16.95 16.71 4.15
CA GLU A 188 18.02 16.77 3.15
C GLU A 188 18.81 15.46 3.13
N GLU A 189 18.79 14.78 1.99
CA GLU A 189 19.54 13.54 1.76
C GLU A 189 20.65 13.79 0.73
N GLN A 190 21.91 13.88 1.16
CA GLN A 190 23.05 14.10 0.25
C GLN A 190 23.18 12.97 -0.79
N TYR A 191 23.00 11.72 -0.35
CA TYR A 191 23.07 10.55 -1.21
C TYR A 191 21.65 10.03 -1.47
N LYS A 192 21.14 10.25 -2.68
CA LYS A 192 19.79 9.82 -3.07
C LYS A 192 19.73 8.31 -3.27
N TRP A 193 18.72 7.69 -2.68
CA TRP A 193 18.51 6.26 -2.86
C TRP A 193 17.92 5.98 -4.24
N LEU A 194 18.36 4.89 -4.88
CA LEU A 194 17.87 4.50 -6.19
C LEU A 194 16.34 4.34 -6.21
N LEU A 195 15.77 3.72 -5.18
CA LEU A 195 14.34 3.40 -5.15
C LEU A 195 13.46 4.64 -4.98
N ASP A 196 13.95 5.69 -4.31
CA ASP A 196 13.21 6.97 -4.15
C ASP A 196 13.00 7.70 -5.47
N ASN A 197 13.82 7.39 -6.49
CA ASN A 197 13.74 7.98 -7.82
C ASN A 197 13.12 7.01 -8.83
N ALA A 198 13.50 5.73 -8.78
CA ALA A 198 12.94 4.71 -9.66
C ALA A 198 11.42 4.53 -9.47
N CYS A 199 10.91 4.68 -8.25
CA CYS A 199 9.47 4.58 -7.98
C CYS A 199 8.67 5.70 -8.66
N LEU A 200 9.27 6.87 -8.89
CA LEU A 200 8.59 8.00 -9.51
C LEU A 200 8.30 7.76 -10.99
N ILE A 201 9.11 6.94 -11.67
CA ILE A 201 8.85 6.52 -13.06
C ILE A 201 7.50 5.82 -13.14
N GLU A 202 7.22 4.91 -12.20
CA GLU A 202 5.93 4.24 -12.11
C GLU A 202 4.81 5.23 -11.77
N LEU A 203 5.01 6.07 -10.74
CA LEU A 203 3.98 7.00 -10.29
C LEU A 203 3.54 7.96 -11.38
N PHE A 204 4.48 8.65 -12.03
CA PHE A 204 4.17 9.64 -13.06
C PHE A 204 3.62 9.01 -14.36
N ALA A 205 3.91 7.73 -14.62
CA ALA A 205 3.26 7.00 -15.72
C ALA A 205 1.82 6.56 -15.38
N GLU A 206 1.48 6.48 -14.09
CA GLU A 206 0.19 6.03 -13.60
C GLU A 206 -0.74 7.17 -13.16
N ILE A 207 -0.31 8.42 -13.16
CA ILE A 207 -1.21 9.59 -13.04
C ILE A 207 -1.91 9.79 -14.38
#